data_AF-A0A7C2FI97-F1
#
_entry.id   AF-A0A7C2FI97-F1
#
_cell.length_a   1.000
_cell.length_b   1.000
_cell.length_c   1.000
_cell.angle_alpha   90.00
_cell.angle_beta   90.00
_cell.angle_gamma   90.00
#
_symmetry.space_group_name_H-M   'P 1'
#
loop_
_entity.id
_entity.type
_entity.pdbx_description
1 polymer ?
#
loop_
_entity_poly.entity_id
_entity_poly.type
_entity_poly.pdbx_seq_one_letter_code
_entity_poly.pdbx_strand_id
1 'polypeptide(L)'
;MVQLEENNQQKTIAYKILHEFFEDFKNKRYERIIDALSLSREELQKSLDQILRLNPKPGEGIFDVRSNYIVPDFIVEKVDDKFVISLNDWNVPPLRISNTYKKMLFDRKGTDKETRQYIRKKVESARWFISSIYQRKITMLKVMEAIVEMQHDFFEKGPEYIKPLIMREIAEMIEMDISTVSRVANGKYVQMDYGVFELKYFFNERIENEEGEEISTRKIKNRIKEIIEKENPKKPLSDDKLSALLKKEGFPIARRTVAKYREQLQIPVARLRRGI
;
A
#
# COMPACT_ATOMS: atom_id res chain seq x y z
N MET A 1 9.56 10.53 31.56
CA MET A 1 10.12 10.89 32.88
C MET A 1 11.13 12.04 32.76
N VAL A 2 12.13 11.94 31.88
CA VAL A 2 13.14 12.99 31.64
C VAL A 2 12.57 14.42 31.48
N GLN A 3 11.52 14.59 30.66
CA GLN A 3 10.86 15.92 30.51
C GLN A 3 10.18 16.45 31.76
N LEU A 4 9.70 15.58 32.67
CA LEU A 4 9.15 16.01 33.96
C LEU A 4 10.26 16.34 34.96
N GLU A 5 11.41 15.68 34.83
CA GLU A 5 12.60 15.94 35.66
C GLU A 5 13.24 17.28 35.29
N GLU A 6 13.37 17.60 34.00
CA GLU A 6 13.85 18.91 33.52
C GLU A 6 12.95 20.07 33.97
N ASN A 7 11.64 19.83 34.09
CA ASN A 7 10.67 20.82 34.56
C ASN A 7 10.52 20.88 36.09
N ASN A 8 11.38 20.20 36.86
CA ASN A 8 11.31 20.10 38.33
C ASN A 8 9.97 19.54 38.86
N GLN A 9 9.27 18.71 38.08
CA GLN A 9 7.95 18.14 38.41
C GLN A 9 8.00 16.75 39.05
N GLN A 10 9.15 16.38 39.64
CA GLN A 10 9.38 15.06 40.27
C GLN A 10 8.42 14.77 41.43
N LYS A 11 7.88 15.79 42.10
CA LYS A 11 6.93 15.65 43.21
C LYS A 11 5.46 15.56 42.77
N THR A 12 5.17 15.63 41.46
CA THR A 12 3.80 15.62 40.95
C THR A 12 3.21 14.21 40.91
N ILE A 13 1.87 14.14 40.98
CA ILE A 13 1.12 12.89 40.81
C ILE A 13 1.39 12.27 39.42
N ALA A 14 1.52 13.12 38.39
CA ALA A 14 1.89 12.71 37.04
C ALA A 14 3.23 11.94 36.99
N TYR A 15 4.23 12.37 37.75
CA TYR A 15 5.51 11.66 37.86
C TYR A 15 5.33 10.29 38.52
N LYS A 16 4.60 10.21 39.64
CA LYS A 16 4.32 8.94 40.34
C LYS A 16 3.56 7.94 39.46
N ILE A 17 2.58 8.40 38.70
CA ILE A 17 1.83 7.55 37.75
C ILE A 17 2.77 6.97 36.69
N LEU A 18 3.68 7.78 36.14
CA LEU A 18 4.63 7.32 35.11
C LEU A 18 5.80 6.50 35.66
N HIS A 19 6.18 6.67 36.92
CA HIS A 19 7.30 5.97 37.56
C HIS A 19 6.88 4.63 38.16
N GLU A 20 5.80 4.63 38.96
CA GLU A 20 5.40 3.48 39.77
C GLU A 20 4.22 2.70 39.17
N PHE A 21 3.34 3.37 38.42
CA PHE A 21 2.10 2.79 37.89
C PHE A 21 2.05 2.77 36.36
N PHE A 22 3.20 2.77 35.68
CA PHE A 22 3.26 2.87 34.23
C PHE A 22 2.49 1.76 33.50
N GLU A 23 2.57 0.53 33.97
CA GLU A 23 1.85 -0.60 33.37
C GLU A 23 0.34 -0.50 33.55
N ASP A 24 -0.14 0.02 34.68
CA ASP A 24 -1.56 0.29 34.89
C ASP A 24 -2.05 1.47 34.03
N PHE A 25 -1.23 2.52 33.91
CA PHE A 25 -1.51 3.67 33.05
C PHE A 25 -1.58 3.28 31.57
N LYS A 26 -0.59 2.55 31.06
CA LYS A 26 -0.53 2.04 29.69
C LYS A 26 -1.74 1.17 29.35
N ASN A 27 -2.19 0.35 30.29
CA ASN A 27 -3.34 -0.52 30.13
C ASN A 27 -4.69 0.13 30.52
N LYS A 28 -4.71 1.45 30.78
CA LYS A 28 -5.89 2.24 31.19
C LYS A 28 -6.62 1.69 32.42
N ARG A 29 -5.90 1.08 33.36
CA ARG A 29 -6.44 0.55 34.64
C ARG A 29 -6.51 1.65 35.70
N TYR A 30 -7.25 2.71 35.39
CA TYR A 30 -7.31 3.95 36.19
C TYR A 30 -7.86 3.78 37.60
N GLU A 31 -8.82 2.88 37.81
CA GLU A 31 -9.38 2.60 39.15
C GLU A 31 -8.31 2.09 40.12
N ARG A 32 -7.37 1.25 39.64
CA ARG A 32 -6.25 0.77 40.47
C ARG A 32 -5.28 1.88 40.87
N ILE A 33 -5.12 2.88 40.01
CA ILE A 33 -4.25 4.04 40.26
C ILE A 33 -4.92 4.98 41.27
N ILE A 34 -6.24 5.18 41.14
CA ILE A 34 -7.06 5.95 42.09
C ILE A 34 -6.97 5.33 43.49
N ASP A 35 -7.19 4.02 43.58
CA ASP A 35 -7.15 3.29 44.85
C ASP A 35 -5.75 3.31 45.47
N ALA A 36 -4.71 3.04 44.68
CA ALA A 36 -3.34 2.95 45.18
C ALA A 36 -2.75 4.31 45.59
N LEU A 37 -3.13 5.41 44.93
CA LEU A 37 -2.64 6.75 45.22
C LEU A 37 -3.64 7.59 46.05
N SER A 38 -4.79 7.02 46.42
CA SER A 38 -5.89 7.70 47.13
C SER A 38 -6.29 9.04 46.47
N LEU A 39 -6.42 9.02 45.15
CA LEU A 39 -6.72 10.21 44.35
C LEU A 39 -8.21 10.39 44.13
N SER A 40 -8.66 11.62 43.95
CA SER A 40 -9.97 11.88 43.34
C SER A 40 -9.91 11.69 41.81
N ARG A 41 -11.08 11.46 41.19
CA ARG A 41 -11.19 11.39 39.72
C ARG A 41 -10.72 12.68 39.03
N GLU A 42 -10.93 13.83 39.67
CA GLU A 42 -10.49 15.14 39.14
C GLU A 42 -8.97 15.29 39.16
N GLU A 43 -8.30 14.81 40.22
CA GLU A 43 -6.84 14.84 40.33
C GLU A 43 -6.17 13.87 39.35
N LEU A 44 -6.79 12.71 39.12
CA LEU A 44 -6.35 11.80 38.08
C LEU A 44 -6.44 12.49 36.71
N GLN A 45 -7.58 13.11 36.37
CA GLN A 45 -7.77 13.77 35.08
C GLN A 45 -6.72 14.88 34.85
N LYS A 46 -6.48 15.74 35.86
CA LYS A 46 -5.43 16.78 35.77
C LYS A 46 -4.03 16.19 35.52
N SER A 47 -3.74 15.06 36.17
CA SER A 47 -2.46 14.36 35.99
C SER A 47 -2.33 13.71 34.61
N LEU A 48 -3.43 13.15 34.08
CA LEU A 48 -3.48 12.61 32.72
C LEU A 48 -3.27 13.71 31.68
N ASP A 49 -3.92 14.87 31.84
CA ASP A 49 -3.77 16.01 30.93
C ASP A 49 -2.32 16.53 30.91
N GLN A 50 -1.64 16.50 32.06
CA GLN A 50 -0.22 16.85 32.16
C GLN A 50 0.67 15.82 31.44
N ILE A 51 0.39 14.51 31.61
CA ILE A 51 1.13 13.43 30.93
C ILE A 51 0.93 13.49 29.42
N LEU A 52 -0.28 13.77 28.95
CA LEU A 52 -0.64 13.84 27.53
C LEU A 52 0.05 15.01 26.81
N ARG A 53 0.48 16.05 27.54
CA ARG A 53 1.26 17.17 26.99
C ARG A 53 2.74 16.86 26.82
N LEU A 54 3.24 15.78 27.41
CA LEU A 54 4.64 15.38 27.26
C LEU A 54 4.87 14.75 25.90
N ASN A 55 6.04 15.01 25.31
CA ASN A 55 6.45 14.32 24.09
C ASN A 55 6.92 12.90 24.47
N PRO A 56 6.28 11.82 24.01
CA PRO A 56 6.73 10.47 24.34
C PRO A 56 8.12 10.14 23.75
N LYS A 57 8.59 10.90 22.75
CA LYS A 57 9.86 10.67 22.04
C LYS A 57 10.62 11.99 21.77
N PRO A 58 11.21 12.61 22.81
CA PRO A 58 11.89 13.91 22.67
C PRO A 58 13.12 13.89 21.76
N GLY A 59 13.73 12.71 21.54
CA GLY A 59 14.92 12.54 20.71
C GLY A 59 14.64 12.08 19.27
N GLU A 60 13.39 12.02 18.82
CA GLU A 60 13.07 11.51 17.47
C GLU A 60 13.50 12.45 16.33
N GLY A 61 13.97 13.67 16.67
CA GLY A 61 14.42 14.67 15.70
C GLY A 61 13.27 15.15 14.79
N ILE A 62 13.57 16.14 13.94
CA ILE A 62 12.77 16.36 12.74
C ILE A 62 13.21 15.24 11.81
N PHE A 63 12.33 14.28 11.51
CA PHE A 63 12.59 13.34 10.43
C PHE A 63 12.94 14.15 9.19
N ASP A 64 14.18 14.04 8.71
CA ASP A 64 14.49 14.41 7.34
C ASP A 64 13.69 13.40 6.51
N VAL A 65 12.48 13.80 6.14
CA VAL A 65 11.66 13.12 5.15
C VAL A 65 12.36 13.34 3.81
N ARG A 66 13.58 12.80 3.66
CA ARG A 66 14.02 12.26 2.38
C ARG A 66 13.09 11.10 2.12
N SER A 67 11.90 11.52 1.69
CA SER A 67 10.76 10.71 1.40
C SER A 67 11.25 9.54 0.56
N ASN A 68 10.83 8.34 0.94
CA ASN A 68 10.88 7.19 0.04
C ASN A 68 9.96 7.51 -1.14
N TYR A 69 10.41 8.37 -2.05
CA TYR A 69 9.69 8.67 -3.28
C TYR A 69 9.72 7.40 -4.11
N ILE A 70 8.55 6.78 -4.22
CA ILE A 70 8.34 5.70 -5.17
C ILE A 70 8.36 6.36 -6.54
N VAL A 71 9.38 6.05 -7.33
CA VAL A 71 9.40 6.44 -8.73
C VAL A 71 8.46 5.48 -9.48
N PRO A 72 7.33 5.96 -10.01
CA PRO A 72 6.37 5.10 -10.68
C PRO A 72 6.95 4.57 -12.00
N ASP A 73 6.56 3.36 -12.39
CA ASP A 73 6.94 2.76 -13.67
C ASP A 73 5.98 3.15 -14.79
N PHE A 74 4.72 3.39 -14.45
CA PHE A 74 3.65 3.78 -15.36
C PHE A 74 3.10 5.15 -14.98
N ILE A 75 2.70 5.92 -15.98
CA ILE A 75 1.98 7.19 -15.83
C ILE A 75 0.71 7.07 -16.65
N VAL A 76 -0.44 7.35 -16.02
CA VAL A 76 -1.76 7.38 -16.66
C VAL A 76 -2.30 8.79 -16.54
N GLU A 77 -2.58 9.41 -17.68
CA GLU A 77 -3.13 10.76 -17.77
C GLU A 77 -4.39 10.73 -18.64
N LYS A 78 -5.36 11.59 -18.31
CA LYS A 78 -6.57 11.75 -19.13
C LYS A 78 -6.39 12.92 -20.10
N VAL A 79 -6.42 12.63 -21.40
CA VAL A 79 -6.30 13.61 -22.49
C VAL A 79 -7.48 13.42 -23.44
N ASP A 80 -8.25 14.48 -23.69
CA ASP A 80 -9.44 14.45 -24.58
C ASP A 80 -10.41 13.28 -24.28
N ASP A 81 -10.72 13.09 -23.00
CA ASP A 81 -11.55 11.98 -22.49
C ASP A 81 -11.02 10.57 -22.74
N LYS A 82 -9.72 10.43 -23.03
CA LYS A 82 -9.05 9.13 -23.17
C LYS A 82 -7.89 9.02 -22.20
N PHE A 83 -7.72 7.83 -21.63
CA PHE A 83 -6.54 7.53 -20.82
C PHE A 83 -5.35 7.22 -21.72
N VAL A 84 -4.30 8.04 -21.59
CA VAL A 84 -3.01 7.84 -22.24
C VAL A 84 -2.07 7.23 -21.22
N ILE A 85 -1.48 6.09 -21.58
CA ILE A 85 -0.57 5.33 -20.72
C ILE A 85 0.85 5.48 -21.27
N SER A 86 1.78 5.85 -20.38
CA SER A 86 3.19 5.93 -20.72
C SER A 86 4.07 5.23 -19.68
N LEU A 87 5.25 4.79 -20.11
CA LEU A 87 6.26 4.22 -19.23
C LEU A 87 7.24 5.31 -18.78
N ASN A 88 7.57 5.31 -17.50
CA ASN A 88 8.56 6.21 -16.94
C ASN A 88 9.98 5.69 -17.23
N ASP A 89 10.48 5.96 -18.44
CA ASP A 89 11.75 5.47 -18.96
C ASP A 89 12.97 6.35 -18.60
N TRP A 90 12.90 7.14 -17.52
CA TRP A 90 13.91 8.16 -17.19
C TRP A 90 15.37 7.67 -17.13
N ASN A 91 15.59 6.37 -16.88
CA ASN A 91 16.92 5.78 -16.69
C ASN A 91 17.41 4.85 -17.81
N VAL A 92 16.66 4.65 -18.89
CA VAL A 92 17.08 3.75 -19.97
C VAL A 92 17.53 4.54 -21.19
N PRO A 93 18.84 4.68 -21.45
CA PRO A 93 19.31 5.35 -22.66
C PRO A 93 18.90 4.56 -23.91
N PRO A 94 18.76 5.21 -25.08
CA PRO A 94 18.45 4.53 -26.32
C PRO A 94 19.57 3.55 -26.69
N LEU A 95 19.27 2.25 -26.62
CA LEU A 95 20.24 1.20 -26.92
C LEU A 95 20.40 1.02 -28.42
N ARG A 96 21.64 1.08 -28.91
CA ARG A 96 21.98 0.90 -30.33
C ARG A 96 23.23 0.04 -30.47
N ILE A 97 23.31 -0.68 -31.58
CA ILE A 97 24.49 -1.46 -31.94
C ILE A 97 25.53 -0.52 -32.54
N SER A 98 26.74 -0.51 -31.97
CA SER A 98 27.85 0.31 -32.44
C SER A 98 28.15 0.08 -33.93
N ASN A 99 28.29 1.17 -34.68
CA ASN A 99 28.58 1.13 -36.10
C ASN A 99 30.00 0.62 -36.41
N THR A 100 30.93 0.73 -35.46
CA THR A 100 32.31 0.20 -35.61
C THR A 100 32.31 -1.30 -35.82
N TYR A 101 31.58 -2.04 -34.97
CA TYR A 101 31.47 -3.50 -35.09
C TYR A 101 30.68 -3.93 -36.33
N LYS A 102 29.69 -3.13 -36.77
CA LYS A 102 29.02 -3.38 -38.05
C LYS A 102 30.00 -3.28 -39.21
N LYS A 103 30.86 -2.25 -39.24
CA LYS A 103 31.88 -2.08 -40.30
C LYS A 103 32.87 -3.24 -40.32
N MET A 104 33.39 -3.66 -39.15
CA MET A 104 34.30 -4.82 -39.03
C MET A 104 33.65 -6.13 -39.51
N LEU A 105 32.32 -6.27 -39.38
CA LEU A 105 31.60 -7.44 -39.89
C LEU A 105 31.66 -7.56 -41.42
N PHE A 106 31.63 -6.41 -42.12
CA PHE A 106 31.65 -6.32 -43.58
C PHE A 106 33.06 -6.19 -44.17
N ASP A 107 34.06 -5.87 -43.35
CA ASP A 107 35.46 -5.77 -43.77
C ASP A 107 36.09 -7.17 -43.90
N ARG A 108 36.06 -7.70 -45.14
CA ARG A 108 36.63 -9.00 -45.47
C ARG A 108 38.16 -9.00 -45.62
N LYS A 109 38.79 -7.82 -45.73
CA LYS A 109 40.24 -7.68 -46.00
C LYS A 109 41.03 -7.35 -44.74
N GLY A 110 40.47 -6.54 -43.83
CA GLY A 110 41.15 -6.09 -42.61
C GLY A 110 40.84 -6.90 -41.36
N THR A 111 39.83 -7.79 -41.38
CA THR A 111 39.43 -8.57 -40.20
C THR A 111 39.46 -10.08 -40.47
N ASP A 112 40.12 -10.83 -39.61
CA ASP A 112 40.21 -12.28 -39.70
C ASP A 112 38.81 -12.94 -39.60
N LYS A 113 38.72 -14.20 -40.06
CA LYS A 113 37.44 -14.91 -40.17
C LYS A 113 36.87 -15.28 -38.79
N GLU A 114 37.72 -15.59 -37.82
CA GLU A 114 37.30 -15.98 -36.46
C GLU A 114 36.74 -14.79 -35.69
N THR A 115 37.43 -13.64 -35.72
CA THR A 115 36.99 -12.37 -35.14
C THR A 115 35.67 -11.92 -35.76
N ARG A 116 35.49 -12.04 -37.09
CA ARG A 116 34.20 -11.73 -37.73
C ARG A 116 33.07 -12.63 -37.24
N GLN A 117 33.33 -13.92 -37.08
CA GLN A 117 32.34 -14.87 -36.56
C GLN A 117 31.99 -14.57 -35.10
N TYR A 118 32.98 -14.21 -34.28
CA TYR A 118 32.78 -13.78 -32.90
C TYR A 118 31.93 -12.50 -32.82
N ILE A 119 32.30 -11.47 -33.60
CA ILE A 119 31.55 -10.20 -33.66
C ILE A 119 30.11 -10.47 -34.12
N ARG A 120 29.89 -11.35 -35.10
CA ARG A 120 28.55 -11.72 -35.55
C ARG A 120 27.70 -12.26 -34.41
N LYS A 121 28.22 -13.23 -33.65
CA LYS A 121 27.52 -13.80 -32.49
C LYS A 121 27.17 -12.72 -31.47
N LYS A 122 28.11 -11.83 -31.15
CA LYS A 122 27.87 -10.72 -30.19
C LYS A 122 26.84 -9.71 -30.70
N VAL A 123 26.85 -9.39 -31.98
CA VAL A 123 25.85 -8.51 -32.61
C VAL A 123 24.46 -9.16 -32.57
N GLU A 124 24.35 -10.46 -32.85
CA GLU A 124 23.08 -11.20 -32.75
C GLU A 124 22.56 -11.23 -31.31
N SER A 125 23.43 -11.51 -30.33
CA SER A 125 23.06 -11.42 -28.89
C SER A 125 22.60 -10.02 -28.49
N ALA A 126 23.28 -8.97 -28.97
CA ALA A 126 22.89 -7.59 -28.69
C ALA A 126 21.55 -7.22 -29.35
N ARG A 127 21.29 -7.67 -30.58
CA ARG A 127 19.99 -7.49 -31.25
C ARG A 127 18.87 -8.16 -30.46
N TRP A 128 19.09 -9.40 -30.06
CA TRP A 128 18.13 -10.14 -29.27
C TRP A 128 17.85 -9.42 -27.95
N PHE A 129 18.88 -8.95 -27.25
CA PHE A 129 18.73 -8.21 -25.99
C PHE A 129 17.90 -6.92 -26.17
N ILE A 130 18.19 -6.10 -27.19
CA ILE A 130 17.43 -4.88 -27.50
C ILE A 130 15.98 -5.22 -27.83
N SER A 131 15.75 -6.26 -28.63
CA SER A 131 14.41 -6.74 -28.97
C SER A 131 13.64 -7.19 -27.72
N SER A 132 14.28 -7.94 -26.82
CA SER A 132 13.68 -8.40 -25.57
C SER A 132 13.27 -7.24 -24.65
N ILE A 133 14.05 -6.16 -24.59
CA ILE A 133 13.68 -4.94 -23.86
C ILE A 133 12.44 -4.29 -24.49
N TYR A 134 12.41 -4.19 -25.82
CA TYR A 134 11.27 -3.61 -26.53
C TYR A 134 9.99 -4.43 -26.34
N GLN A 135 10.09 -5.77 -26.44
CA GLN A 135 8.98 -6.67 -26.16
C GLN A 135 8.48 -6.52 -24.72
N ARG A 136 9.38 -6.43 -23.74
CA ARG A 136 9.01 -6.17 -22.35
C ARG A 136 8.21 -4.87 -22.22
N LYS A 137 8.61 -3.78 -22.88
CA LYS A 137 7.87 -2.51 -22.85
C LYS A 137 6.47 -2.65 -23.43
N ILE A 138 6.34 -3.31 -24.58
CA ILE A 138 5.03 -3.59 -25.20
C ILE A 138 4.15 -4.40 -24.25
N THR A 139 4.68 -5.49 -23.68
CA THR A 139 3.94 -6.32 -22.73
C THR A 139 3.49 -5.51 -21.51
N MET A 140 4.36 -4.65 -20.97
CA MET A 140 3.99 -3.78 -19.84
C MET A 140 2.85 -2.83 -20.19
N LEU A 141 2.93 -2.17 -21.36
CA LEU A 141 1.87 -1.28 -21.83
C LEU A 141 0.55 -2.02 -22.03
N LYS A 142 0.56 -3.17 -22.71
CA LYS A 142 -0.64 -4.00 -22.92
C LYS A 142 -1.31 -4.42 -21.61
N VAL A 143 -0.52 -4.83 -20.62
CA VAL A 143 -1.05 -5.19 -19.29
C VAL A 143 -1.70 -3.98 -18.63
N MET A 144 -1.06 -2.81 -18.71
CA MET A 144 -1.60 -1.59 -18.10
C MET A 144 -2.86 -1.08 -18.83
N GLU A 145 -2.88 -1.14 -20.17
CA GLU A 145 -4.05 -0.83 -21.00
C GLU A 145 -5.25 -1.68 -20.61
N ALA A 146 -5.05 -3.00 -20.52
CA ALA A 146 -6.09 -3.93 -20.07
C ALA A 146 -6.57 -3.63 -18.63
N ILE A 147 -5.67 -3.25 -17.72
CA ILE A 147 -6.05 -2.83 -16.36
C ILE A 147 -6.90 -1.56 -16.40
N VAL A 148 -6.49 -0.54 -17.15
CA VAL A 148 -7.24 0.72 -17.27
C VAL A 148 -8.62 0.50 -17.88
N GLU A 149 -8.71 -0.33 -18.91
CA GLU A 149 -9.98 -0.69 -19.56
C GLU A 149 -10.93 -1.38 -18.56
N MET A 150 -10.46 -2.42 -17.87
CA MET A 150 -11.25 -3.16 -16.89
C MET A 150 -11.61 -2.34 -15.64
N GLN A 151 -10.78 -1.35 -15.29
CA GLN A 151 -10.95 -0.48 -14.13
C GLN A 151 -11.30 0.95 -14.52
N HIS A 152 -11.96 1.17 -15.66
CA HIS A 152 -12.26 2.51 -16.16
C HIS A 152 -12.90 3.42 -15.10
N ASP A 153 -13.90 2.91 -14.36
CA ASP A 153 -14.56 3.69 -13.30
C ASP A 153 -13.62 4.12 -12.17
N PHE A 154 -12.59 3.33 -11.85
CA PHE A 154 -11.57 3.69 -10.86
C PHE A 154 -10.71 4.85 -11.34
N PHE A 155 -10.23 4.79 -12.59
CA PHE A 155 -9.40 5.85 -13.16
C PHE A 155 -10.21 7.13 -13.43
N GLU A 156 -11.51 7.00 -13.69
CA GLU A 156 -12.40 8.14 -13.95
C GLU A 156 -12.89 8.80 -12.65
N LYS A 157 -13.47 8.02 -11.73
CA LYS A 157 -14.20 8.53 -10.55
C LYS A 157 -13.42 8.40 -9.24
N GLY A 158 -12.29 7.69 -9.26
CA GLY A 158 -11.38 7.56 -8.14
C GLY A 158 -11.46 6.25 -7.37
N PRO A 159 -10.70 6.14 -6.26
CA PRO A 159 -10.39 4.86 -5.64
C PRO A 159 -11.54 4.05 -5.04
N GLU A 160 -12.69 4.70 -4.81
CA GLU A 160 -13.90 4.08 -4.28
C GLU A 160 -14.61 3.19 -5.32
N TYR A 161 -14.38 3.45 -6.61
CA TYR A 161 -15.04 2.76 -7.72
C TYR A 161 -14.24 1.56 -8.25
N ILE A 162 -13.36 0.98 -7.43
CA ILE A 162 -12.58 -0.21 -7.78
C ILE A 162 -13.49 -1.43 -7.98
N LYS A 163 -13.34 -2.10 -9.13
CA LYS A 163 -14.02 -3.35 -9.45
C LYS A 163 -13.16 -4.56 -9.05
N PRO A 164 -13.77 -5.73 -8.81
CA PRO A 164 -13.03 -6.99 -8.74
C PRO A 164 -12.26 -7.24 -10.05
N LEU A 165 -10.98 -7.62 -9.98
CA LEU A 165 -10.18 -7.97 -11.15
C LEU A 165 -9.20 -9.09 -10.82
N ILE A 166 -9.20 -10.14 -11.64
CA ILE A 166 -8.30 -11.29 -11.49
C ILE A 166 -7.24 -11.25 -12.58
N MET A 167 -6.00 -11.60 -12.24
CA MET A 167 -4.88 -11.67 -13.20
C MET A 167 -5.19 -12.57 -14.41
N ARG A 168 -6.02 -13.61 -14.24
CA ARG A 168 -6.45 -14.51 -15.33
C ARG A 168 -7.21 -13.78 -16.43
N GLU A 169 -8.09 -12.85 -16.08
CA GLU A 169 -8.89 -12.12 -17.07
C GLU A 169 -8.02 -11.19 -17.91
N ILE A 170 -7.06 -10.50 -17.28
CA ILE A 170 -6.08 -9.71 -18.01
C ILE A 170 -5.23 -10.61 -18.91
N ALA A 171 -4.79 -11.76 -18.41
CA ALA A 171 -3.99 -12.72 -19.16
C ALA A 171 -4.74 -13.25 -20.40
N GLU A 172 -6.03 -13.57 -20.26
CA GLU A 172 -6.91 -13.97 -21.37
C GLU A 172 -7.11 -12.83 -22.38
N MET A 173 -7.36 -11.60 -21.91
CA MET A 173 -7.57 -10.43 -22.76
C MET A 173 -6.35 -10.09 -23.64
N ILE A 174 -5.13 -10.24 -23.10
CA ILE A 174 -3.90 -9.93 -23.84
C ILE A 174 -3.23 -11.15 -24.48
N GLU A 175 -3.88 -12.33 -24.40
CA GLU A 175 -3.39 -13.62 -24.90
C GLU A 175 -1.99 -14.00 -24.36
N MET A 176 -1.79 -13.88 -23.04
CA MET A 176 -0.52 -14.21 -22.38
C MET A 176 -0.72 -15.11 -21.17
N ASP A 177 0.38 -15.70 -20.68
CA ASP A 177 0.37 -16.45 -19.43
C ASP A 177 0.11 -15.57 -18.20
N ILE A 178 -0.65 -16.11 -17.25
CA ILE A 178 -0.91 -15.50 -15.93
C ILE A 178 0.42 -15.15 -15.23
N SER A 179 1.44 -16.01 -15.38
CA SER A 179 2.77 -15.77 -14.78
C SER A 179 3.44 -14.51 -15.34
N THR A 180 3.17 -14.14 -16.59
CA THR A 180 3.69 -12.92 -17.22
C THR A 180 3.00 -11.69 -16.65
N VAL A 181 1.67 -11.71 -16.52
CA VAL A 181 0.91 -10.62 -15.90
C VAL A 181 1.35 -10.42 -14.44
N SER A 182 1.51 -11.51 -13.69
CA SER A 182 1.98 -11.47 -12.29
C SER A 182 3.38 -10.83 -12.17
N ARG A 183 4.30 -11.16 -13.10
CA ARG A 183 5.64 -10.55 -13.14
C ARG A 183 5.60 -9.07 -13.48
N VAL A 184 4.69 -8.64 -14.35
CA VAL A 184 4.51 -7.22 -14.68
C VAL A 184 3.88 -6.47 -13.50
N ALA A 185 2.92 -7.05 -12.80
CA ALA A 185 2.24 -6.37 -11.70
C ALA A 185 3.09 -6.25 -10.42
N ASN A 186 4.03 -7.17 -10.20
CA ASN A 186 4.77 -7.26 -8.96
C ASN A 186 5.83 -6.16 -8.80
N GLY A 187 5.71 -5.34 -7.75
CA GLY A 187 6.68 -4.29 -7.45
C GLY A 187 6.73 -3.18 -8.49
N LYS A 188 5.63 -3.01 -9.24
CA LYS A 188 5.44 -1.94 -10.21
C LYS A 188 4.38 -0.97 -9.74
N TYR A 189 4.60 0.29 -10.03
CA TYR A 189 3.73 1.37 -9.59
C TYR A 189 3.23 2.19 -10.76
N VAL A 190 1.99 2.67 -10.64
CA VAL A 190 1.36 3.58 -11.57
C VAL A 190 1.06 4.89 -10.87
N GLN A 191 1.42 5.99 -11.52
CA GLN A 191 1.00 7.33 -11.15
C GLN A 191 -0.24 7.72 -11.97
N MET A 192 -1.20 8.33 -11.30
CA MET A 192 -2.42 8.91 -11.87
C MET A 192 -2.85 10.12 -11.03
N ASP A 193 -3.93 10.79 -11.42
CA ASP A 193 -4.43 12.00 -10.75
C ASP A 193 -4.71 11.83 -9.25
N TYR A 194 -5.13 10.61 -8.85
CA TYR A 194 -5.42 10.27 -7.46
C TYR A 194 -4.19 9.82 -6.64
N GLY A 195 -2.98 9.83 -7.23
CA GLY A 195 -1.73 9.47 -6.57
C GLY A 195 -1.01 8.27 -7.19
N VAL A 196 -0.12 7.65 -6.41
CA VAL A 196 0.71 6.51 -6.85
C VAL A 196 0.20 5.22 -6.21
N PHE A 197 -0.08 4.21 -7.06
CA PHE A 197 -0.62 2.92 -6.64
C PHE A 197 0.26 1.77 -7.13
N GLU A 198 0.44 0.73 -6.32
CA GLU A 198 1.07 -0.52 -6.79
C GLU A 198 0.11 -1.23 -7.74
N LEU A 199 0.59 -1.82 -8.84
CA LEU A 199 -0.27 -2.55 -9.79
C LEU A 199 -1.01 -3.72 -9.12
N LYS A 200 -0.40 -4.36 -8.13
CA LYS A 200 -1.06 -5.40 -7.31
C LYS A 200 -2.34 -4.94 -6.61
N TYR A 201 -2.48 -3.64 -6.36
CA TYR A 201 -3.67 -3.05 -5.74
C TYR A 201 -4.95 -3.35 -6.51
N PHE A 202 -4.86 -3.40 -7.84
CA PHE A 202 -5.99 -3.63 -8.74
C PHE A 202 -6.45 -5.08 -8.73
N PHE A 203 -5.56 -6.02 -8.41
CA PHE A 203 -5.86 -7.44 -8.39
C PHE A 203 -6.36 -7.85 -7.01
N ASN A 204 -7.67 -7.99 -6.89
CA ASN A 204 -8.36 -8.29 -5.63
C ASN A 204 -9.22 -9.55 -5.79
N GLU A 205 -9.24 -10.38 -4.73
CA GLU A 205 -9.98 -11.63 -4.74
C GLU A 205 -11.50 -11.39 -4.75
N ARG A 206 -12.20 -12.13 -5.62
CA ARG A 206 -13.67 -12.21 -5.68
C ARG A 206 -14.19 -13.01 -4.48
N ILE A 207 -15.19 -12.46 -3.80
CA ILE A 207 -16.03 -13.17 -2.84
C ILE A 207 -17.45 -13.02 -3.37
N GLU A 208 -18.10 -14.13 -3.72
CA GLU A 208 -19.51 -14.12 -4.11
C GLU A 208 -20.40 -13.95 -2.87
N ASN A 209 -21.40 -13.07 -2.98
CA ASN A 209 -22.51 -13.00 -2.03
C ASN A 209 -23.53 -14.13 -2.27
N GLU A 210 -24.43 -14.35 -1.31
CA GLU A 210 -25.53 -15.33 -1.41
C GLU A 210 -26.51 -15.03 -2.58
N GLU A 211 -26.52 -13.79 -3.09
CA GLU A 211 -27.31 -13.35 -4.25
C GLU A 211 -26.54 -13.50 -5.59
N GLY A 212 -25.34 -14.07 -5.58
CA GLY A 212 -24.49 -14.22 -6.77
C GLY A 212 -23.76 -12.94 -7.20
N GLU A 213 -23.90 -11.84 -6.46
CA GLU A 213 -23.14 -10.61 -6.70
C GLU A 213 -21.67 -10.76 -6.27
N GLU A 214 -20.75 -10.43 -7.17
CA GLU A 214 -19.32 -10.50 -6.92
C GLU A 214 -18.82 -9.29 -6.12
N ILE A 215 -18.25 -9.54 -4.94
CA ILE A 215 -17.71 -8.49 -4.08
C ILE A 215 -16.22 -8.67 -3.84
N SER A 216 -15.50 -7.57 -4.04
CA SER A 216 -14.07 -7.49 -3.74
C SER A 216 -13.82 -7.47 -2.23
N THR A 217 -12.84 -8.25 -1.79
CA THR A 217 -12.27 -8.20 -0.42
C THR A 217 -11.93 -6.77 0.03
N ARG A 218 -11.55 -5.90 -0.92
CA ARG A 218 -11.21 -4.51 -0.64
C ARG A 218 -12.43 -3.65 -0.29
N LYS A 219 -13.55 -3.86 -1.00
CA LYS A 219 -14.82 -3.18 -0.71
C LYS A 219 -15.28 -3.48 0.71
N ILE A 220 -15.13 -4.74 1.14
CA ILE A 220 -15.41 -5.18 2.52
C ILE A 220 -14.49 -4.46 3.53
N LYS A 221 -13.19 -4.37 3.26
CA LYS A 221 -12.24 -3.66 4.12
C LYS A 221 -12.56 -2.17 4.26
N ASN A 222 -12.85 -1.49 3.15
CA ASN A 222 -13.25 -0.08 3.16
C ASN A 222 -14.55 0.10 3.95
N ARG A 223 -15.52 -0.80 3.75
CA ARG A 223 -16.78 -0.76 4.49
C ARG A 223 -16.60 -0.97 6.00
N ILE A 224 -15.73 -1.91 6.40
CA ILE A 224 -15.35 -2.09 7.81
C ILE A 224 -14.77 -0.78 8.37
N LYS A 225 -13.91 -0.11 7.61
CA LYS A 225 -13.31 1.17 8.02
C LYS A 225 -14.37 2.26 8.21
N GLU A 226 -15.28 2.44 7.25
CA GLU A 226 -16.37 3.42 7.33
C GLU A 226 -17.31 3.19 8.52
N ILE A 227 -17.68 1.93 8.78
CA ILE A 227 -18.57 1.59 9.92
C ILE A 227 -17.88 1.93 11.24
N ILE A 228 -16.58 1.69 11.35
CA ILE A 228 -15.79 1.99 12.55
C ILE A 228 -15.57 3.50 12.69
N GLU A 229 -15.30 4.23 11.61
CA GLU A 229 -15.18 5.69 11.64
C GLU A 229 -16.47 6.39 12.10
N LYS A 230 -17.63 5.81 11.79
CA LYS A 230 -18.95 6.30 12.21
C LYS A 230 -19.45 5.70 13.53
N GLU A 231 -18.64 4.90 14.23
CA GLU A 231 -19.07 4.22 15.46
C GLU A 231 -19.18 5.17 16.65
N ASN A 232 -20.06 4.84 17.61
CA ASN A 232 -20.14 5.61 18.85
C ASN A 232 -18.91 5.30 19.74
N PRO A 233 -18.05 6.29 20.06
CA PRO A 233 -16.82 6.04 20.83
C PRO A 233 -17.09 5.56 22.27
N LYS A 234 -18.27 5.81 22.85
CA LYS A 234 -18.65 5.28 24.17
C LYS A 234 -19.00 3.79 24.13
N LYS A 235 -19.44 3.29 22.98
CA LYS A 235 -19.87 1.90 22.78
C LYS A 235 -19.37 1.35 21.44
N PRO A 236 -18.05 1.12 21.31
CA PRO A 236 -17.44 0.61 20.09
C PRO A 236 -18.00 -0.76 19.72
N LEU A 237 -18.11 -1.02 18.43
CA LEU A 237 -18.70 -2.24 17.87
C LEU A 237 -17.72 -3.42 17.98
N SER A 238 -18.22 -4.55 18.49
CA SER A 238 -17.45 -5.79 18.50
C SER A 238 -17.38 -6.41 17.10
N ASP A 239 -16.38 -7.25 16.86
CA ASP A 239 -16.21 -7.97 15.58
C ASP A 239 -17.46 -8.83 15.24
N ASP A 240 -18.19 -9.33 16.25
CA ASP A 240 -19.48 -10.03 16.05
C ASP A 240 -20.57 -9.08 15.52
N LYS A 241 -20.65 -7.85 16.03
CA LYS A 241 -21.62 -6.86 15.57
C LYS A 241 -21.27 -6.33 14.18
N LEU A 242 -19.98 -6.14 13.91
CA LEU A 242 -19.50 -5.78 12.57
C LEU A 242 -19.85 -6.87 11.55
N SER A 243 -19.64 -8.15 11.88
CA SER A 243 -20.05 -9.28 11.05
C SER A 243 -21.57 -9.29 10.81
N ALA A 244 -22.39 -9.04 11.84
CA ALA A 244 -23.85 -8.98 11.68
C ALA A 244 -24.34 -7.79 10.84
N LEU A 245 -23.71 -6.62 10.98
CA LEU A 245 -24.02 -5.44 10.15
C LEU A 245 -23.66 -5.67 8.69
N LEU A 246 -22.46 -6.22 8.44
CA LEU A 246 -21.98 -6.52 7.10
C LEU A 246 -22.86 -7.58 6.43
N LYS A 247 -23.32 -8.60 7.17
CA LYS A 247 -24.33 -9.56 6.68
C LYS A 247 -25.64 -8.91 6.27
N LYS A 248 -26.13 -7.91 7.02
CA LYS A 248 -27.35 -7.17 6.67
C LYS A 248 -27.18 -6.30 5.44
N GLU A 249 -25.95 -5.87 5.16
CA GLU A 249 -25.59 -5.11 3.96
C GLU A 249 -25.22 -6.03 2.77
N GLY A 250 -25.54 -7.32 2.88
CA GLY A 250 -25.33 -8.31 1.84
C GLY A 250 -24.00 -9.06 1.95
N PHE A 251 -23.03 -8.65 2.77
CA PHE A 251 -21.71 -9.29 2.83
C PHE A 251 -21.67 -10.50 3.79
N PRO A 252 -21.65 -11.77 3.32
CA PRO A 252 -21.74 -12.95 4.18
C PRO A 252 -20.39 -13.32 4.81
N ILE A 253 -19.81 -12.43 5.61
CA ILE A 253 -18.49 -12.64 6.22
C ILE A 253 -18.58 -13.12 7.67
N ALA A 254 -17.71 -14.08 8.02
CA ALA A 254 -17.59 -14.59 9.37
C ALA A 254 -16.80 -13.64 10.28
N ARG A 255 -17.06 -13.70 11.60
CA ARG A 255 -16.35 -12.93 12.63
C ARG A 255 -14.82 -13.03 12.53
N ARG A 256 -14.28 -14.23 12.29
CA ARG A 256 -12.82 -14.44 12.14
C ARG A 256 -12.25 -13.67 10.95
N THR A 257 -13.01 -13.59 9.85
CA THR A 257 -12.63 -12.84 8.65
C THR A 257 -12.65 -11.33 8.91
N VAL A 258 -13.67 -10.83 9.64
CA VAL A 258 -13.72 -9.44 10.09
C VAL A 258 -12.51 -9.09 10.96
N ALA A 259 -12.16 -9.95 11.93
CA ALA A 259 -10.99 -9.74 12.79
C ALA A 259 -9.68 -9.68 11.98
N LYS A 260 -9.49 -10.62 11.04
CA LYS A 260 -8.33 -10.64 10.13
C LYS A 260 -8.22 -9.35 9.30
N TYR A 261 -9.33 -8.89 8.71
CA TYR A 261 -9.35 -7.67 7.91
C TYR A 261 -9.12 -6.42 8.75
N ARG A 262 -9.67 -6.36 9.96
CA ARG A 262 -9.42 -5.28 10.93
C ARG A 262 -7.94 -5.19 11.29
N GLU A 263 -7.27 -6.32 11.54
CA GLU A 263 -5.84 -6.38 11.83
C GLU A 263 -4.99 -5.89 10.65
N GLN A 264 -5.34 -6.29 9.42
CA GLN A 264 -4.68 -5.80 8.21
C GLN A 264 -4.85 -4.29 8.00
N LEU A 265 -5.97 -3.71 8.47
CA LEU A 265 -6.22 -2.27 8.48
C LEU A 265 -5.58 -1.55 9.68
N GLN A 266 -4.86 -2.28 10.55
CA GLN A 266 -4.25 -1.75 11.78
C GLN A 266 -5.26 -1.11 12.75
N ILE A 267 -6.54 -1.49 12.67
CA ILE A 267 -7.58 -0.95 13.55
C ILE A 267 -7.58 -1.75 14.87
N PRO A 268 -7.47 -1.12 16.05
CA PRO A 268 -7.44 -1.84 17.33
C PRO A 268 -8.80 -2.45 17.69
N VAL A 269 -8.81 -3.42 18.61
CA VAL A 269 -10.06 -4.09 19.08
C VAL A 269 -11.02 -3.12 19.77
N ALA A 270 -12.31 -3.43 19.77
CA ALA A 270 -13.37 -2.60 20.35
C ALA A 270 -13.03 -2.05 21.75
N ARG A 271 -12.44 -2.88 22.64
CA ARG A 271 -12.04 -2.45 23.98
C ARG A 271 -11.08 -1.25 23.99
N LEU A 272 -10.15 -1.20 23.04
CA LEU A 272 -9.14 -0.13 22.93
C LEU A 272 -9.68 1.10 22.20
N ARG A 273 -10.75 0.95 21.41
CA ARG A 273 -11.44 2.05 20.71
C ARG A 273 -12.46 2.78 21.58
N ARG A 274 -12.71 2.32 22.81
CA ARG A 274 -13.61 2.99 23.74
C ARG A 274 -12.98 4.32 24.17
N GLY A 275 -13.62 5.42 23.79
CA GLY A 275 -13.33 6.76 24.28
C GLY A 275 -13.73 6.92 25.75
N ILE A 276 -13.16 7.93 26.41
CA ILE A 276 -13.51 8.34 27.77
C ILE A 276 -14.90 8.99 27.75
#